data_AF-A0A2D4VLZ9-F1
#
_entry.id   AF-A0A2D4VLZ9-F1
#
_cell.length_a   1.000
_cell.length_b   1.000
_cell.length_c   1.000
_cell.angle_alpha   90.00
_cell.angle_beta   90.00
_cell.angle_gamma   90.00
#
_symmetry.space_group_name_H-M   'P 1'
#
loop_
_entity.id
_entity.type
_entity.pdbx_description
1 polymer ?
#
loop_
_entity_poly.entity_id
_entity_poly.type
_entity_poly.pdbx_seq_one_letter_code
_entity_poly.pdbx_strand_id
1 'polypeptide(L)'
;MFPSASDPIFWRAWSEFGLVAEYGALAASYPALLKAPRGDGHGVLVLPGMLTGDESTSFLRTYLKELGYVAHAWRQGHNWGPSRHIHRKLKDRVNELADECGRAISIVGWSLGGIYARELAREFPDQVRQVITLGSPFGAGYRVSGEVDPKLAERLRVPPPVPSTSIYSRFDGLVPWAACREQETPQTENIEVPATHLGMGGNPLVFWAVADRLSQAEGEWKHFDRSGFHKWFYV
;
A
#
# COMPACT_ATOMS: atom_id res chain seq x y z
N MET A 1 -22.71 -1.58 -18.77
CA MET A 1 -23.97 -1.48 -17.99
C MET A 1 -23.69 -0.46 -16.89
N PHE A 2 -24.32 0.71 -16.91
CA PHE A 2 -24.08 1.73 -15.88
C PHE A 2 -24.73 1.28 -14.56
N PRO A 3 -24.07 1.43 -13.38
CA PRO A 3 -24.64 1.01 -12.10
C PRO A 3 -25.90 1.82 -11.77
N SER A 4 -26.92 1.15 -11.23
CA SER A 4 -28.16 1.77 -10.74
C SER A 4 -27.92 2.56 -9.44
N ALA A 5 -28.67 3.64 -9.20
CA ALA A 5 -28.64 4.41 -7.95
C ALA A 5 -29.03 3.60 -6.68
N SER A 6 -29.55 2.38 -6.86
CA SER A 6 -29.87 1.44 -5.79
C SER A 6 -28.75 0.43 -5.49
N ASP A 7 -27.64 0.45 -6.23
CA ASP A 7 -26.55 -0.51 -6.09
C ASP A 7 -25.61 -0.10 -4.94
N PRO A 8 -25.29 -0.98 -3.97
CA PRO A 8 -24.33 -0.68 -2.90
C PRO A 8 -22.97 -0.20 -3.41
N ILE A 9 -22.58 -0.63 -4.62
CA ILE A 9 -21.34 -0.18 -5.29
C ILE A 9 -21.47 1.29 -5.71
N PHE A 10 -22.64 1.74 -6.16
CA PHE A 10 -22.89 3.13 -6.55
C PHE A 10 -22.73 4.10 -5.38
N TRP A 11 -23.29 3.76 -4.20
CA TRP A 11 -23.15 4.59 -3.00
C TRP A 11 -21.72 4.60 -2.44
N ARG A 12 -20.97 3.49 -2.55
CA ARG A 12 -19.57 3.48 -2.13
C ARG A 12 -18.65 4.21 -3.12
N ALA A 13 -18.94 4.16 -4.42
CA ALA A 13 -18.25 5.02 -5.38
C ALA A 13 -18.53 6.52 -5.11
N TRP A 14 -19.73 6.87 -4.64
CA TRP A 14 -20.05 8.21 -4.15
C TRP A 14 -19.32 8.59 -2.85
N SER A 15 -18.95 7.64 -1.98
CA SER A 15 -18.16 8.00 -0.80
C SER A 15 -16.76 8.50 -1.14
N GLU A 16 -16.23 8.24 -2.34
CA GLU A 16 -14.96 8.80 -2.83
C GLU A 16 -15.00 10.35 -2.95
N PHE A 17 -16.17 11.00 -2.88
CA PHE A 17 -16.26 12.46 -2.71
C PHE A 17 -15.66 12.96 -1.38
N GLY A 18 -15.43 12.05 -0.41
CA GLY A 18 -14.68 12.31 0.82
C GLY A 18 -13.22 12.69 0.61
N LEU A 19 -12.67 12.52 -0.60
CA LEU A 19 -11.29 12.83 -0.98
C LEU A 19 -10.84 14.21 -0.47
N VAL A 20 -11.64 15.25 -0.70
CA VAL A 20 -11.29 16.62 -0.28
C VAL A 20 -11.14 16.72 1.23
N ALA A 21 -12.02 16.07 1.99
CA ALA A 21 -11.95 16.06 3.44
C ALA A 21 -10.74 15.28 3.95
N GLU A 22 -10.37 14.16 3.31
CA GLU A 22 -9.19 13.36 3.68
C GLU A 22 -7.89 14.13 3.45
N TYR A 23 -7.71 14.75 2.28
CA TYR A 23 -6.53 15.60 2.03
C TYR A 23 -6.52 16.87 2.89
N GLY A 24 -7.69 17.43 3.22
CA GLY A 24 -7.80 18.52 4.20
C GLY A 24 -7.38 18.09 5.61
N ALA A 25 -7.77 16.89 6.04
CA ALA A 25 -7.38 16.30 7.31
C ALA A 25 -5.87 16.00 7.37
N LEU A 26 -5.25 15.60 6.25
CA LEU A 26 -3.79 15.46 6.15
C LEU A 26 -3.07 16.76 6.43
N ALA A 27 -3.48 17.85 5.77
CA ALA A 27 -2.87 19.15 6.01
C ALA A 27 -3.00 19.58 7.48
N ALA A 28 -4.19 19.41 8.08
CA ALA A 28 -4.43 19.77 9.47
C ALA A 28 -3.65 18.89 10.48
N SER A 29 -3.44 17.61 10.15
CA SER A 29 -2.79 16.63 11.05
C SER A 29 -1.28 16.56 10.85
N TYR A 30 -0.72 17.23 9.85
CA TYR A 30 0.67 17.09 9.44
C TYR A 30 1.69 17.28 10.58
N PRO A 31 1.58 18.30 11.45
CA PRO A 31 2.51 18.46 12.57
C PRO A 31 2.48 17.30 13.58
N ALA A 32 1.32 16.66 13.76
CA ALA A 32 1.19 15.47 14.59
C ALA A 32 1.80 14.25 13.89
N LEU A 33 1.61 14.10 12.57
CA LEU A 33 2.18 13.00 11.78
C LEU A 33 3.72 13.01 11.79
N LEU A 34 4.36 14.18 11.88
CA LEU A 34 5.82 14.27 11.99
C LEU A 34 6.39 13.72 13.31
N LYS A 35 5.52 13.42 14.28
CA LYS A 35 5.90 12.72 15.53
C LYS A 35 5.86 11.19 15.39
N ALA A 36 5.48 10.68 14.22
CA ALA A 36 5.52 9.24 13.95
C ALA A 36 6.97 8.71 14.07
N PRO A 37 7.14 7.40 14.32
CA PRO A 37 8.45 6.77 14.34
C PRO A 37 9.28 7.12 13.10
N ARG A 38 10.55 7.51 13.33
CA ARG A 38 11.47 7.90 12.27
C ARG A 38 12.12 6.68 11.62
N GLY A 39 12.50 6.83 10.37
CA GLY A 39 13.22 5.82 9.62
C GLY A 39 14.70 5.72 9.99
N ASP A 40 15.27 4.55 9.70
CA ASP A 40 16.70 4.25 9.82
C ASP A 40 17.49 4.59 8.52
N GLY A 41 16.92 5.41 7.63
CA GLY A 41 17.55 5.78 6.36
C GLY A 41 17.40 4.77 5.22
N HIS A 42 16.66 3.66 5.39
CA HIS A 42 16.50 2.69 4.30
C HIS A 42 15.65 3.21 3.13
N GLY A 43 15.83 2.59 1.96
CA GLY A 43 15.08 2.90 0.75
C GLY A 43 13.63 2.42 0.82
N VAL A 44 12.70 3.24 0.32
CA VAL A 44 11.27 2.89 0.22
C VAL A 44 10.76 3.14 -1.19
N LEU A 45 10.41 2.09 -1.93
CA LEU A 45 9.80 2.19 -3.25
C LEU A 45 8.28 2.30 -3.12
N VAL A 46 7.68 3.35 -3.68
CA VAL A 46 6.23 3.58 -3.61
C VAL A 46 5.58 3.42 -4.99
N LEU A 47 4.65 2.48 -5.13
CA LEU A 47 3.96 2.14 -6.38
C LEU A 47 2.54 2.71 -6.41
N PRO A 48 2.16 3.44 -7.48
CA PRO A 48 0.85 4.02 -7.65
C PRO A 48 -0.24 2.99 -8.02
N GLY A 49 -1.49 3.40 -7.81
CA GLY A 49 -2.69 2.67 -8.24
C GLY A 49 -2.90 2.71 -9.76
N MET A 50 -3.93 2.03 -10.24
CA MET A 50 -4.28 2.03 -11.67
C MET A 50 -4.72 3.43 -12.12
N LEU A 51 -4.43 3.76 -13.38
CA LEU A 51 -4.68 5.05 -14.03
C LEU A 51 -3.94 6.25 -13.42
N THR A 52 -3.03 6.03 -12.48
CA THR A 52 -2.24 7.11 -11.86
C THR A 52 -0.74 6.90 -12.07
N GLY A 53 0.05 7.94 -11.80
CA GLY A 53 1.50 7.93 -11.84
C GLY A 53 2.11 8.37 -10.50
N ASP A 54 3.39 8.75 -10.57
CA ASP A 54 4.19 9.16 -9.40
C ASP A 54 3.59 10.36 -8.64
N GLU A 55 2.86 11.23 -9.32
CA GLU A 55 2.18 12.38 -8.71
C GLU A 55 1.17 11.96 -7.64
N SER A 56 0.48 10.84 -7.84
CA SER A 56 -0.52 10.32 -6.89
C SER A 56 0.06 9.85 -5.56
N THR A 57 1.36 9.52 -5.52
CA THR A 57 2.05 9.06 -4.31
C THR A 57 3.01 10.11 -3.74
N SER A 58 2.99 11.33 -4.30
CA SER A 58 3.93 12.40 -3.94
C SER A 58 3.84 12.80 -2.47
N PHE A 59 2.63 12.97 -1.92
CA PHE A 59 2.42 13.30 -0.52
C PHE A 59 3.04 12.28 0.42
N LEU A 60 2.78 10.98 0.18
CA LEU A 60 3.36 9.91 0.99
C LEU A 60 4.88 9.91 0.88
N ARG A 61 5.44 10.05 -0.31
CA ARG A 61 6.91 10.08 -0.49
C ARG A 61 7.56 11.29 0.17
N THR A 62 6.92 12.46 0.13
CA THR A 62 7.42 13.66 0.84
C THR A 62 7.40 13.44 2.34
N TYR A 63 6.29 12.95 2.89
CA TYR A 63 6.15 12.63 4.30
C TYR A 63 7.23 11.63 4.78
N LEU A 64 7.45 10.55 4.03
CA LEU A 64 8.48 9.56 4.36
C LEU A 64 9.89 10.15 4.34
N LYS A 65 10.20 11.07 3.42
CA LYS A 65 11.50 11.77 3.42
C LYS A 65 11.68 12.62 4.67
N GLU A 66 10.65 13.30 5.13
CA GLU A 66 10.71 14.10 6.36
C GLU A 66 10.88 13.26 7.61
N LEU A 67 10.41 12.00 7.59
CA LEU A 67 10.67 11.01 8.63
C LEU A 67 12.07 10.36 8.55
N GLY A 68 12.85 10.66 7.52
CA GLY A 68 14.22 10.16 7.36
C GLY A 68 14.36 8.90 6.51
N TYR A 69 13.35 8.54 5.69
CA TYR A 69 13.47 7.47 4.69
C TYR A 69 14.00 8.00 3.35
N VAL A 70 14.65 7.13 2.58
CA VAL A 70 15.00 7.43 1.18
C VAL A 70 13.85 6.97 0.28
N ALA A 71 12.83 7.83 0.11
CA ALA A 71 11.62 7.46 -0.63
C ALA A 71 11.78 7.65 -2.16
N HIS A 72 11.51 6.58 -2.92
CA HIS A 72 11.65 6.49 -4.37
C HIS A 72 10.29 6.38 -5.08
N ALA A 73 10.22 7.03 -6.24
CA ALA A 73 9.16 6.87 -7.23
C ALA A 73 9.27 5.52 -7.95
N TRP A 74 8.18 5.07 -8.55
CA TRP A 74 8.21 3.89 -9.41
C TRP A 74 8.87 4.16 -10.78
N ARG A 75 8.82 5.41 -11.27
CA ARG A 75 9.38 5.89 -12.55
C ARG A 75 8.94 5.12 -13.81
N GLN A 76 7.72 4.58 -13.84
CA GLN A 76 7.19 3.82 -15.00
C GLN A 76 6.16 4.58 -15.84
N GLY A 77 5.93 5.87 -15.57
CA GLY A 77 4.88 6.66 -16.21
C GLY A 77 3.55 6.49 -15.49
N HIS A 78 2.46 6.33 -16.24
CA HIS A 78 1.12 6.03 -15.71
C HIS A 78 0.87 4.53 -15.67
N ASN A 79 0.18 4.08 -14.62
CA ASN A 79 -0.23 2.69 -14.44
C ASN A 79 -1.49 2.38 -15.21
N TRP A 80 -1.37 2.17 -16.52
CA TRP A 80 -2.49 1.80 -17.39
C TRP A 80 -3.11 0.44 -17.07
N GLY A 81 -2.62 -0.25 -16.05
CA GLY A 81 -3.16 -1.50 -15.58
C GLY A 81 -2.11 -2.60 -15.54
N PRO A 82 -2.60 -3.84 -15.36
CA PRO A 82 -1.77 -5.02 -15.32
C PRO A 82 -0.94 -5.15 -16.61
N SER A 83 0.39 -5.22 -16.49
CA SER A 83 1.31 -5.33 -17.61
C SER A 83 2.58 -6.09 -17.25
N ARG A 84 2.90 -7.15 -18.02
CA ARG A 84 4.16 -7.90 -17.90
C ARG A 84 5.38 -7.03 -18.17
N HIS A 85 5.25 -6.02 -19.04
CA HIS A 85 6.32 -5.08 -19.36
C HIS A 85 6.61 -4.18 -18.16
N ILE A 86 5.56 -3.63 -17.53
CA ILE A 86 5.71 -2.84 -16.30
C ILE A 86 6.33 -3.70 -15.20
N HIS A 87 5.82 -4.93 -15.02
CA HIS A 87 6.40 -5.86 -14.04
C HIS A 87 7.91 -6.02 -14.25
N ARG A 88 8.36 -6.31 -15.48
CA ARG A 88 9.80 -6.48 -15.78
C ARG A 88 10.61 -5.24 -15.40
N LYS A 89 10.15 -4.04 -15.77
CA LYS A 89 10.82 -2.80 -15.41
C LYS A 89 10.85 -2.55 -13.90
N LEU A 90 9.82 -2.98 -13.17
CA LEU A 90 9.82 -2.88 -11.71
C LEU A 90 10.84 -3.84 -11.07
N LYS A 91 11.09 -5.02 -11.67
CA LYS A 91 12.18 -5.89 -11.24
C LYS A 91 13.52 -5.20 -11.40
N ASP A 92 13.75 -4.58 -12.54
CA ASP A 92 14.99 -3.82 -12.79
C ASP A 92 15.13 -2.67 -11.78
N ARG A 93 14.02 -1.98 -11.47
CA ARG A 93 13.97 -0.89 -10.49
C ARG A 93 14.27 -1.36 -9.05
N VAL A 94 13.81 -2.54 -8.64
CA VAL A 94 14.12 -3.10 -7.31
C VAL A 94 15.61 -3.40 -7.20
N ASN A 95 16.21 -4.07 -8.21
CA ASN A 95 17.64 -4.34 -8.20
C ASN A 95 18.46 -3.05 -8.16
N GLU A 96 18.14 -2.08 -9.02
CA GLU A 96 18.80 -0.76 -9.05
C GLU A 96 18.77 -0.10 -7.65
N LEU A 97 17.61 -0.09 -7.00
CA LEU A 97 17.45 0.53 -5.70
C LEU A 97 18.14 -0.23 -4.56
N ALA A 98 18.10 -1.56 -4.58
CA ALA A 98 18.81 -2.37 -3.60
C ALA A 98 20.33 -2.17 -3.70
N ASP A 99 20.86 -2.09 -4.93
CA ASP A 99 22.26 -1.79 -5.20
C ASP A 99 22.63 -0.36 -4.78
N GLU A 100 21.82 0.64 -5.16
CA GLU A 100 22.03 2.05 -4.78
C GLU A 100 22.00 2.27 -3.26
N CYS A 101 21.08 1.60 -2.55
CA CYS A 101 20.96 1.72 -1.10
C CYS A 101 22.00 0.86 -0.35
N GLY A 102 22.59 -0.14 -1.01
CA GLY A 102 23.49 -1.12 -0.40
C GLY A 102 22.80 -2.01 0.65
N ARG A 103 21.47 -2.08 0.64
CA ARG A 103 20.63 -2.85 1.58
C ARG A 103 19.24 -3.09 1.01
N ALA A 104 18.50 -4.02 1.62
CA ALA A 104 17.12 -4.28 1.26
C ALA A 104 16.22 -3.03 1.42
N ILE A 105 15.29 -2.86 0.50
CA ILE A 105 14.32 -1.75 0.47
C ILE A 105 12.93 -2.21 0.92
N SER A 106 12.13 -1.30 1.47
CA SER A 106 10.71 -1.57 1.69
C SER A 106 9.89 -1.17 0.46
N ILE A 107 8.75 -1.83 0.25
CA ILE A 107 7.86 -1.50 -0.86
C ILE A 107 6.46 -1.14 -0.33
N VAL A 108 5.98 0.04 -0.68
CA VAL A 108 4.60 0.45 -0.43
C VAL A 108 3.83 0.45 -1.75
N GLY A 109 2.76 -0.34 -1.86
CA GLY A 109 1.97 -0.42 -3.08
C GLY A 109 0.52 -0.06 -2.85
N TRP A 110 -0.02 0.84 -3.66
CA TRP A 110 -1.42 1.23 -3.61
C TRP A 110 -2.22 0.55 -4.71
N SER A 111 -3.36 -0.05 -4.36
CA SER A 111 -4.28 -0.68 -5.31
C SER A 111 -3.55 -1.73 -6.16
N LEU A 112 -3.58 -1.61 -7.49
CA LEU A 112 -2.79 -2.47 -8.38
C LEU A 112 -1.28 -2.44 -8.08
N GLY A 113 -0.74 -1.31 -7.62
CA GLY A 113 0.65 -1.19 -7.16
C GLY A 113 1.01 -2.17 -6.05
N GLY A 114 0.06 -2.52 -5.17
CA GLY A 114 0.26 -3.51 -4.12
C GLY A 114 0.34 -4.95 -4.63
N ILE A 115 -0.34 -5.26 -5.75
CA ILE A 115 -0.20 -6.56 -6.41
C ILE A 115 1.23 -6.69 -6.98
N TYR A 116 1.74 -5.66 -7.64
CA TYR A 116 3.15 -5.64 -8.08
C TYR A 116 4.12 -5.74 -6.90
N ALA A 117 3.89 -4.98 -5.82
CA ALA A 117 4.73 -5.00 -4.63
C ALA A 117 4.88 -6.42 -4.02
N ARG A 118 3.75 -7.13 -3.87
CA ARG A 118 3.75 -8.51 -3.36
C ARG A 118 4.52 -9.46 -4.26
N GLU A 119 4.33 -9.37 -5.57
CA GLU A 119 5.02 -10.26 -6.50
C GLU A 119 6.54 -9.96 -6.54
N LEU A 120 6.94 -8.68 -6.52
CA LEU A 120 8.35 -8.31 -6.40
C LEU A 120 8.98 -8.87 -5.11
N ALA A 121 8.27 -8.82 -3.99
CA ALA A 121 8.75 -9.38 -2.73
C ALA A 121 8.87 -10.90 -2.73
N ARG A 122 8.07 -11.62 -3.53
CA ARG A 122 8.28 -13.07 -3.75
C ARG A 122 9.51 -13.36 -4.58
N GLU A 123 9.76 -12.54 -5.59
CA GLU A 123 10.84 -12.73 -6.55
C GLU A 123 12.20 -12.28 -5.98
N PHE A 124 12.19 -11.31 -5.07
CA PHE A 124 13.40 -10.71 -4.48
C PHE A 124 13.33 -10.65 -2.94
N PRO A 125 13.14 -11.78 -2.24
CA PRO A 125 12.98 -11.78 -0.78
C PRO A 125 14.19 -11.22 -0.03
N ASP A 126 15.40 -11.38 -0.58
CA ASP A 126 16.63 -10.89 0.03
C ASP A 126 16.87 -9.39 -0.21
N GLN A 127 16.15 -8.78 -1.17
CA GLN A 127 16.27 -7.35 -1.48
C GLN A 127 15.06 -6.55 -0.99
N VAL A 128 13.99 -7.22 -0.56
CA VAL A 128 12.77 -6.58 -0.06
C VAL A 128 12.65 -6.80 1.44
N ARG A 129 12.79 -5.73 2.20
CA ARG A 129 12.70 -5.72 3.66
C ARG A 129 11.30 -6.04 4.16
N GLN A 130 10.28 -5.43 3.55
CA GLN A 130 8.86 -5.63 3.87
C GLN A 130 7.96 -5.04 2.79
N VAL A 131 6.70 -5.44 2.80
CA VAL A 131 5.64 -4.92 1.92
C VAL A 131 4.52 -4.29 2.73
N ILE A 132 4.07 -3.10 2.31
CA ILE A 132 2.85 -2.48 2.83
C ILE A 132 1.92 -2.24 1.66
N THR A 133 0.72 -2.82 1.70
CA THR A 133 -0.30 -2.61 0.66
C THR A 133 -1.40 -1.69 1.14
N LEU A 134 -1.83 -0.76 0.30
CA LEU A 134 -2.96 0.14 0.56
C LEU A 134 -4.12 -0.28 -0.37
N GLY A 135 -5.25 -0.73 0.18
CA GLY A 135 -6.45 -1.05 -0.59
C GLY A 135 -6.20 -1.97 -1.79
N SER A 136 -5.31 -2.96 -1.66
CA SER A 136 -4.84 -3.75 -2.80
C SER A 136 -5.58 -5.09 -2.90
N PRO A 137 -6.38 -5.36 -3.94
CA PRO A 137 -7.26 -6.52 -4.00
C PRO A 137 -6.56 -7.80 -4.49
N PHE A 138 -5.44 -8.18 -3.88
CA PHE A 138 -4.68 -9.37 -4.29
C PHE A 138 -5.48 -10.68 -4.13
N GLY A 139 -6.43 -10.73 -3.20
CA GLY A 139 -7.33 -11.85 -2.98
C GLY A 139 -8.49 -11.97 -3.97
N ALA A 140 -8.59 -11.07 -4.96
CA ALA A 140 -9.60 -11.11 -6.03
C ALA A 140 -9.11 -11.83 -7.30
N GLY A 141 -7.83 -12.23 -7.36
CA GLY A 141 -7.29 -13.00 -8.49
C GLY A 141 -7.06 -12.20 -9.76
N TYR A 142 -6.88 -10.87 -9.66
CA TYR A 142 -6.49 -10.05 -10.80
C TYR A 142 -5.09 -10.42 -11.28
N ARG A 143 -4.99 -10.96 -12.50
CA ARG A 143 -3.71 -11.23 -13.15
C ARG A 143 -3.02 -9.91 -13.48
N VAL A 144 -1.68 -9.97 -13.52
CA VAL A 144 -0.84 -8.94 -14.14
C VAL A 144 -1.13 -8.81 -15.66
N SER A 145 -1.99 -9.66 -16.24
CA SER A 145 -2.51 -9.53 -17.61
C SER A 145 -3.93 -8.96 -17.72
N GLY A 146 -4.61 -8.66 -16.60
CA GLY A 146 -5.94 -8.05 -16.58
C GLY A 146 -7.12 -9.02 -16.46
N GLU A 147 -6.88 -10.33 -16.58
CA GLU A 147 -7.91 -11.36 -16.39
C GLU A 147 -8.15 -11.62 -14.89
N VAL A 148 -9.35 -12.06 -14.53
CA VAL A 148 -9.64 -12.61 -13.20
C VAL A 148 -9.50 -14.13 -13.28
N ASP A 149 -8.62 -14.69 -12.46
CA ASP A 149 -8.39 -16.13 -12.38
C ASP A 149 -8.54 -16.61 -10.92
N PRO A 150 -9.57 -17.43 -10.61
CA PRO A 150 -9.77 -17.96 -9.26
C PRO A 150 -8.56 -18.75 -8.73
N LYS A 151 -7.83 -19.47 -9.58
CA LYS A 151 -6.60 -20.18 -9.16
C LYS A 151 -5.47 -19.20 -8.87
N LEU A 152 -5.44 -18.07 -9.58
CA LEU A 152 -4.53 -17.00 -9.24
C LEU A 152 -4.91 -16.34 -7.90
N ALA A 153 -6.20 -16.20 -7.59
CA ALA A 153 -6.65 -15.66 -6.31
C ALA A 153 -6.09 -16.48 -5.13
N GLU A 154 -6.11 -17.80 -5.22
CA GLU A 154 -5.52 -18.69 -4.22
C GLU A 154 -4.01 -18.44 -4.08
N ARG A 155 -3.28 -18.34 -5.19
CA ARG A 155 -1.84 -18.08 -5.18
C ARG A 155 -1.50 -16.69 -4.60
N LEU A 156 -2.24 -15.66 -4.98
CA LEU A 156 -1.99 -14.27 -4.55
C LEU A 156 -2.37 -14.03 -3.08
N ARG A 157 -3.27 -14.85 -2.52
CA ARG A 157 -3.62 -14.86 -1.08
C ARG A 157 -2.53 -15.42 -0.19
N VAL A 158 -1.64 -16.27 -0.71
CA VAL A 158 -0.45 -16.66 0.05
C VAL A 158 0.35 -15.38 0.29
N PRO A 159 0.84 -15.04 1.49
CA PRO A 159 1.70 -13.87 1.68
C PRO A 159 3.07 -14.05 0.98
N PRO A 160 3.78 -12.97 0.57
CA PRO A 160 5.18 -13.09 0.18
C PRO A 160 6.04 -13.50 1.39
N PRO A 161 7.24 -14.09 1.19
CA PRO A 161 8.10 -14.60 2.26
C PRO A 161 8.88 -13.47 2.96
N VAL A 162 8.25 -12.31 3.18
CA VAL A 162 8.78 -11.15 3.87
C VAL A 162 7.66 -10.53 4.72
N PRO A 163 7.98 -9.76 5.78
CA PRO A 163 6.95 -9.10 6.56
C PRO A 163 5.99 -8.28 5.70
N SER A 164 4.69 -8.47 5.91
CA SER A 164 3.66 -7.87 5.03
C SER A 164 2.49 -7.30 5.82
N THR A 165 2.22 -6.01 5.62
CA THR A 165 1.04 -5.34 6.20
C THR A 165 0.04 -5.01 5.11
N SER A 166 -1.23 -5.43 5.28
CA SER A 166 -2.31 -4.93 4.45
C SER A 166 -3.11 -3.86 5.17
N ILE A 167 -3.06 -2.62 4.67
CA ILE A 167 -3.92 -1.52 5.10
C ILE A 167 -5.14 -1.49 4.17
N TYR A 168 -6.33 -1.67 4.74
CA TYR A 168 -7.58 -1.75 4.00
C TYR A 168 -8.68 -0.92 4.66
N SER A 169 -9.80 -0.73 3.97
CA SER A 169 -10.94 -0.01 4.51
C SER A 169 -12.24 -0.67 4.07
N ARG A 170 -13.21 -0.79 4.99
CA ARG A 170 -14.58 -1.18 4.62
C ARG A 170 -15.35 -0.09 3.88
N PHE A 171 -14.84 1.15 3.92
CA PHE A 171 -15.34 2.29 3.15
C PHE A 171 -14.74 2.38 1.74
N ASP A 172 -13.87 1.44 1.36
CA ASP A 172 -13.38 1.32 0.00
C ASP A 172 -14.53 1.07 -0.98
N GLY A 173 -14.72 2.00 -1.91
CA GLY A 173 -15.78 1.94 -2.91
C GLY A 173 -15.38 1.41 -4.26
N LEU A 174 -14.09 1.16 -4.49
CA LEU A 174 -13.58 0.73 -5.79
C LEU A 174 -13.21 -0.75 -5.80
N VAL A 175 -12.70 -1.29 -4.68
CA VAL A 175 -12.32 -2.69 -4.60
C VAL A 175 -12.99 -3.40 -3.41
N PRO A 176 -13.31 -4.70 -3.52
CA PRO A 176 -13.87 -5.43 -2.38
C PRO A 176 -12.84 -5.51 -1.24
N TRP A 177 -13.11 -4.83 -0.12
CA TRP A 177 -12.20 -4.79 1.03
C TRP A 177 -11.77 -6.17 1.54
N ALA A 178 -12.65 -7.17 1.44
CA ALA A 178 -12.35 -8.55 1.84
C ALA A 178 -11.26 -9.19 0.96
N ALA A 179 -11.14 -8.76 -0.30
CA ALA A 179 -10.08 -9.19 -1.20
C ALA A 179 -8.74 -8.51 -0.92
N CYS A 180 -8.71 -7.46 -0.09
CA CYS A 180 -7.48 -6.82 0.37
C CYS A 180 -6.92 -7.47 1.63
N ARG A 181 -7.65 -8.37 2.28
CA ARG A 181 -7.20 -8.98 3.53
C ARG A 181 -6.16 -10.05 3.28
N GLU A 182 -5.09 -9.95 4.05
CA GLU A 182 -4.00 -10.90 4.15
C GLU A 182 -4.33 -12.01 5.14
N GLN A 183 -3.77 -13.20 4.90
CA GLN A 183 -3.76 -14.26 5.91
C GLN A 183 -2.82 -13.85 7.05
N GLU A 184 -3.33 -13.78 8.28
CA GLU A 184 -2.53 -13.40 9.45
C GLU A 184 -1.55 -14.49 9.87
N THR A 185 -0.32 -14.09 10.13
CA THR A 185 0.80 -14.91 10.59
C THR A 185 1.67 -14.09 11.55
N PRO A 186 2.70 -14.66 12.18
CA PRO A 186 3.65 -13.87 12.97
C PRO A 186 4.35 -12.74 12.20
N GLN A 187 4.35 -12.75 10.86
CA GLN A 187 4.98 -11.74 10.00
C GLN A 187 3.99 -11.01 9.09
N THR A 188 2.68 -11.24 9.24
CA THR A 188 1.67 -10.65 8.36
C THR A 188 0.45 -10.21 9.14
N GLU A 189 -0.12 -9.06 8.77
CA GLU A 189 -1.28 -8.50 9.47
C GLU A 189 -2.19 -7.66 8.56
N ASN A 190 -3.35 -7.31 9.10
CA ASN A 190 -4.33 -6.42 8.48
C ASN A 190 -4.60 -5.22 9.38
N ILE A 191 -4.55 -4.00 8.85
CA ILE A 191 -4.92 -2.77 9.56
C ILE A 191 -6.11 -2.14 8.84
N GLU A 192 -7.27 -2.12 9.47
CA GLU A 192 -8.43 -1.40 8.96
C GLU A 192 -8.32 0.09 9.32
N VAL A 193 -8.59 0.96 8.34
CA VAL A 193 -8.65 2.42 8.52
C VAL A 193 -9.95 2.97 7.93
N PRO A 194 -10.53 4.05 8.49
CA PRO A 194 -11.66 4.76 7.90
C PRO A 194 -11.19 5.66 6.75
N ALA A 195 -11.02 5.06 5.56
CA ALA A 195 -10.56 5.78 4.37
C ALA A 195 -11.34 5.37 3.11
N THR A 196 -11.51 6.28 2.16
CA THR A 196 -11.98 5.92 0.81
C THR A 196 -10.82 5.31 0.00
N HIS A 197 -11.07 4.65 -1.13
CA HIS A 197 -9.99 4.02 -1.90
C HIS A 197 -8.98 5.05 -2.39
N LEU A 198 -9.46 6.14 -2.98
CA LEU A 198 -8.67 7.25 -3.49
C LEU A 198 -8.11 8.11 -2.35
N GLY A 199 -8.85 8.19 -1.25
CA GLY A 199 -8.44 8.91 -0.04
C GLY A 199 -7.28 8.30 0.72
N MET A 200 -7.01 7.00 0.58
CA MET A 200 -5.85 6.36 1.25
C MET A 200 -4.52 7.06 0.91
N GLY A 201 -4.38 7.63 -0.29
CA GLY A 201 -3.20 8.41 -0.68
C GLY A 201 -3.04 9.75 0.04
N GLY A 202 -4.05 10.17 0.80
CA GLY A 202 -4.08 11.40 1.58
C GLY A 202 -4.66 11.26 2.98
N ASN A 203 -4.78 10.05 3.53
CA ASN A 203 -5.41 9.82 4.83
C ASN A 203 -4.34 9.81 5.96
N PRO A 204 -4.45 10.65 7.01
CA PRO A 204 -3.48 10.69 8.12
C PRO A 204 -3.24 9.35 8.81
N LEU A 205 -4.29 8.54 8.97
CA LEU A 205 -4.20 7.25 9.65
C LEU A 205 -3.42 6.24 8.81
N VAL A 206 -3.59 6.29 7.48
CA VAL A 206 -2.77 5.51 6.55
C VAL A 206 -1.30 5.92 6.68
N PHE A 207 -1.02 7.23 6.68
CA PHE A 207 0.35 7.74 6.75
C PHE A 207 1.05 7.33 8.04
N TRP A 208 0.37 7.47 9.18
CA TRP A 208 0.88 7.03 10.47
C TRP A 208 1.15 5.51 10.50
N ALA A 209 0.18 4.70 10.05
CA ALA A 209 0.36 3.26 9.98
C ALA A 209 1.55 2.87 9.10
N VAL A 210 1.69 3.48 7.91
CA VAL A 210 2.84 3.25 7.03
C VAL A 210 4.16 3.59 7.74
N ALA A 211 4.26 4.75 8.38
CA ALA A 211 5.48 5.18 9.08
C ALA A 211 5.86 4.22 10.22
N ASP A 212 4.87 3.82 11.02
CA ASP A 212 5.06 2.92 12.14
C ASP A 212 5.52 1.53 11.67
N ARG A 213 4.90 0.95 10.63
CA ARG A 213 5.34 -0.32 10.04
C ARG A 213 6.74 -0.23 9.44
N LEU A 214 7.05 0.86 8.74
CA LEU A 214 8.37 1.08 8.15
C LEU A 214 9.48 1.20 9.20
N SER A 215 9.18 1.67 10.41
CA SER A 215 10.17 1.90 11.46
C SER A 215 10.73 0.64 12.11
N GLN A 216 10.14 -0.52 11.85
CA GLN A 216 10.52 -1.76 12.51
C GLN A 216 11.85 -2.29 12.02
N ALA A 217 12.75 -2.64 12.95
CA ALA A 217 14.04 -3.23 12.64
C ALA A 217 13.90 -4.59 11.95
N GLU A 218 14.86 -4.92 11.08
CA GLU A 218 14.92 -6.22 10.40
C GLU A 218 15.05 -7.34 11.44
N GLY A 219 14.20 -8.37 11.34
CA GLY A 219 14.13 -9.46 12.32
C GLY A 219 13.33 -9.17 13.60
N GLU A 220 12.90 -7.93 13.83
CA GLU A 220 12.12 -7.54 15.03
C GLU A 220 10.66 -7.22 14.70
N TRP A 221 10.16 -7.74 13.57
CA TRP A 221 8.81 -7.41 13.11
C TRP A 221 7.74 -7.88 14.11
N LYS A 222 6.81 -6.98 14.45
CA LYS A 222 5.69 -7.18 15.36
C LYS A 222 4.42 -6.54 14.81
N HIS A 223 3.26 -7.03 15.25
CA HIS A 223 1.94 -6.50 14.87
C HIS A 223 1.73 -5.06 15.34
N PHE A 224 0.77 -4.37 14.72
CA PHE A 224 0.46 -2.97 15.00
C PHE A 224 -0.13 -2.85 16.39
N ASP A 225 0.44 -1.94 17.18
CA ASP A 225 -0.06 -1.68 18.52
C ASP A 225 -1.34 -0.86 18.45
N ARG A 226 -2.46 -1.59 18.55
CA ARG A 226 -3.82 -1.04 18.58
C ARG A 226 -4.22 -0.57 19.97
N SER A 227 -3.34 -0.56 20.97
CA SER A 227 -3.68 -0.13 22.32
C SER A 227 -3.83 1.39 22.46
N GLY A 228 -4.22 1.85 23.64
CA GLY A 228 -4.30 3.28 23.95
C GLY A 228 -5.28 4.06 23.06
N PHE A 229 -4.79 5.11 22.41
CA PHE A 229 -5.58 5.96 21.50
C PHE A 229 -5.80 5.30 20.14
N HIS A 230 -4.91 4.40 19.70
CA HIS A 230 -5.00 3.77 18.39
C HIS A 230 -6.25 2.89 18.24
N LYS A 231 -6.76 2.29 19.32
CA LYS A 231 -7.97 1.43 19.31
C LYS A 231 -9.22 2.12 18.75
N TRP A 232 -9.26 3.45 18.74
CA TRP A 232 -10.40 4.23 18.27
C TRP A 232 -10.38 4.43 16.75
N PHE A 233 -9.25 4.19 16.09
CA PHE A 233 -9.04 4.51 14.68
C PHE A 233 -8.60 3.30 13.85
N TYR A 234 -7.95 2.31 14.48
CA TYR A 234 -7.42 1.12 13.83
C TYR A 234 -8.11 -0.12 14.38
N VAL A 235 -8.70 -0.91 13.48
CA VAL A 235 -9.32 -2.21 13.79
C VAL A 235 -8.48 -3.32 13.17
#